data_AF-W1I5E7-F1
#
_entry.id   AF-W1I5E7-F1
#
_cell.length_a   1.000
_cell.length_b   1.000
_cell.length_c   1.000
_cell.angle_alpha   90.00
_cell.angle_beta   90.00
_cell.angle_gamma   90.00
#
_symmetry.space_group_name_H-M   'P 1'
#
loop_
_entity.id
_entity.type
_entity.pdbx_description
1 polymer ?
#
loop_
_entity_poly.entity_id
_entity_poly.type
_entity_poly.pdbx_seq_one_letter_code
_entity_poly.pdbx_strand_id
1 'polypeptide(L)'
;MAKVGDDGAIDLVENGKKNLYDEIQSHKDSVDLNLLLQRFNNGEVDVLSRMQGTYADLSNMPKTYADMLNLIKKGEADFLSLPVDVRAKFDHSFEKWLVTFGSQDWIVNMKKDSVVQEEKTDILAEKGEKVNE
;
A
#
# COMPACT_ATOMS: atom_id res chain seq x y z
N MET A 1 -37.26 21.71 -5.11
CA MET A 1 -36.36 22.66 -5.78
C MET A 1 -36.82 24.05 -5.38
N ALA A 2 -35.92 24.91 -4.93
CA ALA A 2 -36.27 26.27 -4.55
C ALA A 2 -36.49 27.12 -5.80
N LYS A 3 -37.53 27.96 -5.80
CA LYS A 3 -37.85 28.89 -6.89
C LYS A 3 -37.53 30.29 -6.39
N VAL A 4 -36.92 31.12 -7.24
CA VAL A 4 -36.68 32.53 -6.91
C VAL A 4 -37.96 33.31 -7.23
N GLY A 5 -38.50 33.99 -6.22
CA GLY A 5 -39.65 34.90 -6.35
C GLY A 5 -39.26 36.19 -7.05
N ASP A 6 -40.25 36.93 -7.56
CA ASP A 6 -40.04 38.18 -8.31
C ASP A 6 -39.40 39.32 -7.47
N ASP A 7 -39.36 39.15 -6.15
CA ASP A 7 -38.68 40.01 -5.16
C ASP A 7 -37.24 39.58 -4.86
N GLY A 8 -36.73 38.54 -5.53
CA GLY A 8 -35.39 37.99 -5.34
C GLY A 8 -35.26 37.07 -4.12
N ALA A 9 -36.35 36.80 -3.39
CA ALA A 9 -36.33 35.87 -2.26
C ALA A 9 -36.41 34.41 -2.73
N ILE A 10 -35.78 33.50 -1.98
CA ILE A 10 -35.77 32.06 -2.27
C ILE A 10 -36.94 31.42 -1.53
N ASP A 11 -37.99 31.05 -2.27
CA ASP A 11 -39.14 30.36 -1.72
C ASP A 11 -38.94 28.84 -1.75
N LEU A 12 -39.15 28.21 -0.59
CA LEU A 12 -39.16 26.77 -0.43
C LEU A 12 -40.50 26.21 -0.92
N VAL A 13 -40.47 25.52 -2.06
CA VAL A 13 -41.63 24.82 -2.62
C VAL A 13 -41.52 23.33 -2.30
N GLU A 14 -42.61 22.72 -1.80
CA GLU A 14 -42.71 21.28 -1.51
C GLU A 14 -42.37 20.48 -2.78
N ASN A 15 -41.29 19.70 -2.72
CA ASN A 15 -40.78 18.94 -3.85
C ASN A 15 -41.07 17.46 -3.65
N GLY A 16 -42.33 17.10 -3.86
CA GLY A 16 -42.81 15.72 -3.78
C GLY A 16 -42.97 15.19 -2.36
N LYS A 17 -43.52 13.97 -2.28
CA LYS A 17 -43.78 13.25 -1.03
C LYS A 17 -42.92 12.00 -0.99
N LYS A 18 -42.19 11.82 0.11
CA LYS A 18 -41.35 10.65 0.35
C LYS A 18 -42.13 9.61 1.14
N ASN A 19 -42.24 8.39 0.61
CA ASN A 19 -42.77 7.26 1.39
C ASN A 19 -41.66 6.69 2.27
N LEU A 20 -41.63 7.12 3.53
CA LEU A 20 -40.63 6.67 4.51
C LEU A 20 -40.71 5.15 4.76
N TYR A 21 -41.90 4.56 4.67
CA TYR A 21 -42.06 3.13 4.91
C TYR A 21 -41.37 2.30 3.83
N ASP A 22 -41.57 2.66 2.55
CA ASP A 22 -40.94 1.96 1.42
C ASP A 22 -39.42 2.11 1.46
N GLU A 23 -38.92 3.28 1.86
CA GLU A 23 -37.48 3.50 2.04
C GLU A 23 -36.91 2.59 3.13
N ILE A 24 -37.56 2.52 4.30
CA ILE A 24 -37.12 1.61 5.38
C ILE A 24 -37.16 0.15 4.91
N GLN A 25 -38.23 -0.25 4.21
CA GLN A 25 -38.36 -1.62 3.70
C GLN A 25 -37.36 -1.95 2.59
N SER A 26 -36.90 -0.97 1.83
CA SER A 26 -35.88 -1.18 0.78
C SER A 26 -34.56 -1.73 1.32
N HIS A 27 -34.28 -1.52 2.61
CA HIS A 27 -33.06 -1.99 3.27
C HIS A 27 -33.20 -3.37 3.93
N LYS A 28 -34.40 -3.97 3.95
CA LYS A 28 -34.70 -5.20 4.71
C LYS A 28 -33.72 -6.34 4.41
N ASP A 29 -33.47 -6.61 3.14
CA ASP A 29 -32.61 -7.72 2.71
C ASP A 29 -31.12 -7.47 3.03
N SER A 30 -30.71 -6.21 3.20
CA SER A 30 -29.34 -5.87 3.57
C SER A 30 -29.05 -6.05 5.06
N VAL A 31 -30.10 -6.10 5.90
CA VAL A 31 -29.99 -6.18 7.37
C VAL A 31 -30.56 -7.47 7.96
N ASP A 32 -31.24 -8.30 7.17
CA ASP A 32 -31.78 -9.57 7.64
C ASP A 32 -30.67 -10.58 7.93
N LEU A 33 -30.48 -10.86 9.22
CA LEU A 33 -29.46 -11.76 9.72
C LEU A 33 -29.55 -13.16 9.09
N ASN A 34 -30.76 -13.69 8.85
CA ASN A 34 -30.91 -15.04 8.30
C ASN A 34 -30.39 -15.11 6.87
N LEU A 35 -30.65 -14.07 6.09
CA LEU A 35 -30.17 -13.96 4.72
C LEU A 35 -28.64 -13.78 4.68
N LEU A 36 -28.08 -12.97 5.58
CA LEU A 36 -26.63 -12.82 5.72
C LEU A 36 -25.96 -14.17 6.09
N LEU A 37 -26.51 -14.90 7.05
CA LEU A 37 -25.98 -16.19 7.49
C LEU A 37 -26.10 -17.27 6.41
N GLN A 38 -27.21 -17.29 5.66
CA GLN A 38 -27.37 -18.20 4.51
C GLN A 38 -26.34 -17.92 3.42
N ARG A 39 -26.11 -16.65 3.07
CA ARG A 39 -25.08 -16.28 2.08
C ARG A 39 -23.67 -16.65 2.55
N PHE A 40 -23.38 -16.40 3.83
CA PHE A 40 -22.10 -16.81 4.43
C PHE A 40 -21.91 -18.32 4.43
N ASN A 41 -22.93 -19.11 4.79
CA ASN A 41 -22.89 -20.57 4.74
C ASN A 41 -22.75 -21.10 3.29
N ASN A 42 -23.26 -20.36 2.31
CA ASN A 42 -23.08 -20.64 0.88
C ASN A 42 -21.67 -20.24 0.37
N GLY A 43 -20.83 -19.64 1.22
CA GLY A 43 -19.43 -19.31 0.91
C GLY A 43 -19.16 -17.84 0.56
N GLU A 44 -20.16 -16.96 0.66
CA GLU A 44 -19.98 -15.51 0.45
C GLU A 44 -19.38 -14.85 1.70
N VAL A 45 -18.05 -14.84 1.79
CA VAL A 45 -17.29 -14.22 2.90
C VAL A 45 -17.32 -12.69 2.91
N ASP A 46 -17.57 -12.07 1.75
CA ASP A 46 -17.67 -10.61 1.57
C ASP A 46 -18.85 -10.00 2.34
N VAL A 47 -19.85 -10.82 2.68
CA VAL A 47 -21.05 -10.42 3.45
C VAL A 47 -20.70 -9.98 4.86
N LEU A 48 -19.70 -10.61 5.50
CA LEU A 48 -19.27 -10.28 6.85
C LEU A 48 -18.01 -9.41 6.89
N SER A 49 -17.21 -9.39 5.83
CA SER A 49 -15.95 -8.64 5.79
C SER A 49 -15.66 -8.13 4.39
N ARG A 50 -16.06 -6.87 4.13
CA ARG A 50 -15.78 -6.17 2.87
C ARG A 50 -14.29 -5.94 2.61
N MET A 51 -13.50 -5.81 3.68
CA MET A 51 -12.05 -5.72 3.62
C MET A 51 -11.46 -6.51 4.78
N GLN A 52 -10.64 -7.50 4.45
CA GLN A 52 -9.84 -8.22 5.45
C GLN A 52 -8.73 -7.28 5.93
N GLY A 53 -8.82 -6.83 7.19
CA GLY A 53 -7.79 -6.01 7.81
C GLY A 53 -6.48 -6.78 7.90
N THR A 54 -5.38 -6.17 7.42
CA THR A 54 -4.03 -6.71 7.65
C THR A 54 -3.51 -6.17 8.97
N TYR A 55 -3.10 -7.08 9.86
CA TYR A 55 -2.38 -6.68 11.07
C TYR A 55 -0.94 -6.32 10.69
N ALA A 56 -0.63 -5.03 10.75
CA ALA A 56 0.72 -4.52 10.54
C ALA A 56 1.24 -3.92 11.85
N ASP A 57 2.47 -4.26 12.24
CA ASP A 57 3.17 -3.57 13.32
C ASP A 57 3.64 -2.19 12.84
N LEU A 58 2.90 -1.15 13.22
CA LEU A 58 3.18 0.24 12.87
C LEU A 58 3.94 0.98 13.98
N SER A 59 4.47 0.28 14.99
CA SER A 59 5.11 0.91 16.15
C SER A 59 6.33 1.76 15.77
N ASN A 60 7.04 1.36 14.71
CA ASN A 60 8.26 2.00 14.22
C ASN A 60 8.01 2.97 13.03
N MET A 61 6.76 3.30 12.72
CA MET A 61 6.44 4.26 11.67
C MET A 61 6.82 5.69 12.11
N PRO A 62 7.31 6.54 11.18
CA PRO A 62 7.61 7.93 11.48
C PRO A 62 6.34 8.66 11.92
N LYS A 63 6.38 9.24 13.13
CA LYS A 63 5.23 9.95 13.73
C LYS A 63 5.19 11.42 13.32
N THR A 64 6.31 11.96 12.87
CA THR A 64 6.49 13.36 12.53
C THR A 64 6.95 13.51 11.09
N TYR A 65 6.56 14.61 10.44
CA TYR A 65 7.02 14.95 9.09
C TYR A 65 8.55 15.02 8.97
N ALA A 66 9.24 15.50 10.00
CA ALA A 66 10.70 15.54 10.04
C ALA A 66 11.32 14.14 9.96
N ASP A 67 10.73 13.16 10.65
CA ASP A 67 11.19 11.76 10.62
C ASP A 67 10.97 11.14 9.24
N MET A 68 9.84 11.44 8.60
CA MET A 68 9.58 11.05 7.22
C MET A 68 10.60 11.65 6.25
N LEU A 69 10.94 12.93 6.39
CA LEU A 69 11.96 13.57 5.56
C LEU A 69 13.33 12.91 5.74
N ASN A 70 13.70 12.59 6.98
CA ASN A 70 14.94 11.89 7.28
C ASN A 70 14.95 10.48 6.69
N LEU A 71 13.81 9.78 6.70
CA LEU A 71 13.65 8.48 6.08
C LEU A 71 13.84 8.54 4.57
N ILE A 72 13.26 9.54 3.89
CA ILE A 72 13.43 9.73 2.44
C ILE A 72 14.89 10.01 2.11
N LYS A 73 15.54 10.93 2.84
CA LYS A 73 16.97 11.24 2.65
C LYS A 73 17.87 10.02 2.85
N LYS A 74 17.54 9.17 3.83
CA LYS A 74 18.25 7.90 4.04
C LYS A 74 18.05 6.96 2.85
N GLY A 75 16.83 6.83 2.35
CA GLY A 75 16.52 6.03 1.17
C GLY A 75 17.27 6.50 -0.08
N GLU A 76 17.39 7.81 -0.30
CA GLU A 76 18.16 8.39 -1.40
C GLU A 76 19.65 8.04 -1.27
N ALA A 77 20.22 8.18 -0.07
CA ALA A 77 21.60 7.80 0.20
C ALA A 77 21.85 6.30 -0.03
N ASP A 78 20.92 5.46 0.44
CA ASP A 78 20.98 4.01 0.25
C ASP A 78 20.94 3.66 -1.24
N PHE A 79 20.04 4.29 -2.03
CA PHE A 79 19.96 4.09 -3.48
C PHE A 79 21.25 4.50 -4.21
N LEU A 80 21.86 5.63 -3.80
CA LEU A 80 23.14 6.08 -4.36
C LEU A 80 24.33 5.21 -3.94
N SER A 81 24.22 4.47 -2.84
CA SER A 81 25.24 3.49 -2.44
C SER A 81 25.20 2.21 -3.29
N LEU A 82 24.08 1.93 -3.95
CA LEU A 82 23.93 0.73 -4.78
C LEU A 82 24.85 0.75 -6.00
N PRO A 83 25.39 -0.41 -6.43
CA PRO A 83 26.13 -0.54 -7.69
C PRO A 83 25.39 0.05 -8.90
N VAL A 84 26.16 0.56 -9.88
CA VAL A 84 25.61 1.16 -11.11
C VAL A 84 24.69 0.20 -11.86
N ASP A 85 25.04 -1.10 -11.88
CA ASP A 85 24.27 -2.15 -12.54
C ASP A 85 22.87 -2.32 -11.92
N VAL A 86 22.78 -2.21 -10.59
CA VAL A 86 21.51 -2.27 -9.85
C VAL A 86 20.69 -1.02 -10.17
N ARG A 87 21.32 0.16 -10.12
CA ARG A 87 20.63 1.43 -10.40
C ARG A 87 20.12 1.54 -11.83
N ALA A 88 20.82 0.95 -12.79
CA ALA A 88 20.41 0.91 -14.19
C ALA A 88 19.07 0.16 -14.37
N LYS A 89 18.81 -0.88 -13.57
CA LYS A 89 17.53 -1.61 -13.58
C LYS A 89 16.34 -0.74 -13.14
N PHE A 90 16.62 0.33 -12.39
CA PHE A 90 15.63 1.32 -11.97
C PHE A 90 15.74 2.63 -12.78
N ASP A 91 16.43 2.60 -13.92
CA ASP A 91 16.61 3.75 -14.82
C ASP A 91 17.28 4.96 -14.12
N HIS A 92 18.15 4.67 -13.15
CA HIS A 92 18.82 5.64 -12.28
C HIS A 92 17.87 6.60 -11.52
N SER A 93 16.57 6.29 -11.46
CA SER A 93 15.57 7.10 -10.79
C SER A 93 15.24 6.54 -9.42
N PHE A 94 15.46 7.36 -8.39
CA PHE A 94 15.05 7.04 -7.02
C PHE A 94 13.53 6.88 -6.90
N GLU A 95 12.76 7.68 -7.63
CA GLU A 95 11.29 7.65 -7.60
C GLU A 95 10.75 6.30 -8.10
N LYS A 96 11.32 5.79 -9.21
CA LYS A 96 10.97 4.46 -9.73
C LYS A 96 11.35 3.35 -8.74
N TRP A 97 12.48 3.48 -8.06
CA TRP A 97 12.92 2.55 -7.02
C TRP A 97 11.99 2.56 -5.79
N LEU A 98 11.55 3.74 -5.35
CA LEU A 98 10.67 3.89 -4.20
C LEU A 98 9.23 3.44 -4.49
N VAL A 99 8.69 3.72 -5.67
CA VAL A 99 7.32 3.29 -6.06
C VAL A 99 7.23 1.77 -6.22
N THR A 100 8.30 1.15 -6.70
CA THR A 100 8.35 -0.32 -6.83
C THR A 100 8.66 -1.00 -5.50
N PHE A 101 9.06 -0.27 -4.45
CA PHE A 101 9.40 -0.82 -3.14
C PHE A 101 8.25 -1.67 -2.56
N GLY A 102 8.55 -2.93 -2.22
CA GLY A 102 7.55 -3.89 -1.73
C GLY A 102 6.80 -4.68 -2.82
N SER A 103 6.99 -4.35 -4.11
CA SER A 103 6.49 -5.17 -5.22
C SER A 103 7.41 -6.37 -5.50
N GLN A 104 6.86 -7.39 -6.17
CA GLN A 104 7.64 -8.56 -6.60
C GLN A 104 8.79 -8.18 -7.55
N ASP A 105 8.57 -7.18 -8.41
CA ASP A 105 9.57 -6.71 -9.37
C ASP A 105 10.78 -6.08 -8.69
N TRP A 106 10.55 -5.33 -7.60
CA TRP A 106 11.63 -4.75 -6.81
C TRP A 106 12.51 -5.83 -6.18
N ILE A 107 11.89 -6.87 -5.62
CA ILE A 107 12.60 -8.01 -5.02
C ILE A 107 13.46 -8.71 -6.08
N VAL A 108 12.93 -8.94 -7.29
CA VAL A 108 13.66 -9.60 -8.38
C VAL A 108 14.84 -8.75 -8.85
N ASN A 109 14.67 -7.44 -8.99
CA ASN A 109 15.72 -6.54 -9.45
C ASN A 109 16.84 -6.38 -8.41
N MET A 110 16.50 -6.37 -7.11
CA MET A 110 17.46 -6.37 -5.99
C MET A 110 18.18 -7.72 -5.80
N LYS A 111 17.45 -8.84 -5.83
CA LYS A 111 18.02 -10.19 -5.57
C LYS A 111 19.01 -10.65 -6.64
N LYS A 112 18.87 -10.19 -7.88
CA LYS A 112 19.77 -10.58 -8.97
C LYS A 112 21.22 -10.15 -8.73
N ASP A 113 21.46 -9.16 -7.87
CA ASP A 113 22.82 -8.64 -7.60
C ASP A 113 23.40 -9.12 -6.26
N SER A 114 22.59 -9.70 -5.37
CA SER A 114 23.08 -10.29 -4.10
C SER A 114 23.82 -11.63 -4.28
N VAL A 115 23.81 -12.22 -5.48
CA VAL A 115 24.55 -13.48 -5.78
C VAL A 115 26.05 -13.24 -6.03
N VAL A 116 26.53 -11.99 -6.13
CA VAL A 116 27.93 -11.69 -6.50
C VAL A 116 28.83 -11.38 -5.27
N GLN A 117 28.35 -11.49 -4.03
CA GLN A 117 29.12 -11.12 -2.84
C GLN A 117 29.56 -12.28 -1.92
N GLU A 118 29.37 -13.55 -2.28
CA GLU A 118 29.84 -14.68 -1.46
C GLU A 118 31.16 -15.34 -1.96
N GLU A 119 31.66 -15.06 -3.18
CA GLU A 119 32.85 -15.78 -3.70
C GLU A 119 34.21 -15.07 -3.51
N LYS A 120 34.28 -13.85 -2.96
CA LYS A 120 35.56 -13.11 -2.87
C LYS A 120 36.31 -13.20 -1.53
N THR A 121 35.81 -13.92 -0.54
CA THR A 121 36.53 -14.10 0.74
C THR A 121 37.50 -15.29 0.76
N ASP A 122 37.42 -16.22 -0.19
CA ASP A 122 38.17 -17.48 -0.07
C ASP A 122 39.50 -17.53 -0.86
N ILE A 123 39.75 -16.59 -1.79
CA ILE A 123 40.97 -16.62 -2.63
C ILE A 123 42.17 -15.91 -1.95
N LEU A 124 41.96 -15.17 -0.86
CA LEU A 124 43.04 -14.43 -0.16
C LEU A 124 43.66 -15.18 1.03
N ALA A 125 43.15 -16.36 1.40
CA ALA A 125 43.65 -17.15 2.54
C ALA A 125 44.73 -18.19 2.18
N GLU A 126 44.94 -18.55 0.90
CA GLU A 126 45.83 -19.66 0.54
C GLU A 126 47.23 -19.26 0.01
N LYS A 127 47.55 -17.96 -0.13
CA LYS A 127 48.86 -17.53 -0.66
C LYS A 127 49.87 -17.00 0.36
N GLY A 128 49.64 -17.23 1.65
CA GLY A 128 50.43 -16.64 2.74
C GLY A 128 51.36 -17.57 3.53
N GLU A 129 51.46 -18.87 3.21
CA GLU A 129 52.26 -19.78 4.04
C GLU A 129 52.95 -20.86 3.22
N LYS A 130 54.08 -20.50 2.58
CA LYS A 130 55.28 -21.34 2.49
C LYS A 130 56.52 -20.44 2.30
N VAL A 131 57.59 -20.88 2.96
CA VAL A 131 58.98 -20.40 2.91
C VAL A 131 59.26 -19.24 3.87
N ASN A 132 59.85 -19.57 5.03
CA ASN A 132 61.23 -19.18 5.32
C ASN A 132 61.86 -20.23 6.25
N GLU A 133 62.98 -20.74 5.75
CA GLU A 133 64.05 -21.48 6.42
C GLU A 133 64.73 -20.63 7.50
#